data_AF-A0AA52EEQ1-F1
#
_entry.id   AF-A0AA52EEQ1-F1
#
_cell.length_a   1.000
_cell.length_b   1.000
_cell.length_c   1.000
_cell.angle_alpha   90.00
_cell.angle_beta   90.00
_cell.angle_gamma   90.00
#
_symmetry.space_group_name_H-M   'P 1'
#
loop_
_entity.id
_entity.type
_entity.pdbx_description
1 polymer ?
#
loop_
_entity_poly.entity_id
_entity_poly.type
_entity_poly.pdbx_seq_one_letter_code
_entity_poly.pdbx_strand_id
1 'polypeptide(L)'
;MEFDDEMLQQFLDYLDGSAADLKSHTEAIMKAESVPEDQVEGFYGVAHNLKGMGMTFGYNLLTEIGADCCKYIKELKTKSDADANLLADYCKVFNLIIEHRISGDGGEKGQAIVARMREKTAAAS
;
A
#
# COMPACT_ATOMS: atom_id res chain seq x y z
N MET A 1 -5.96 -10.11 22.36
CA MET A 1 -6.73 -8.86 22.35
C MET A 1 -7.95 -9.16 21.51
N GLU A 2 -9.14 -9.18 22.11
CA GLU A 2 -10.39 -9.25 21.34
C GLU A 2 -10.77 -7.82 20.99
N PHE A 3 -10.95 -7.56 19.70
CA PHE A 3 -11.54 -6.31 19.23
C PHE A 3 -13.05 -6.48 19.26
N ASP A 4 -13.77 -5.47 19.74
CA ASP A 4 -15.21 -5.44 19.57
C ASP A 4 -15.58 -5.14 18.10
N ASP A 5 -16.84 -5.41 17.77
CA ASP A 5 -17.37 -5.27 16.41
C ASP A 5 -17.32 -3.81 15.93
N GLU A 6 -17.38 -2.83 16.84
CA GLU A 6 -17.32 -1.41 16.51
C GLU A 6 -15.92 -1.00 16.04
N MET A 7 -14.88 -1.40 16.77
CA MET A 7 -13.48 -1.15 16.39
C MET A 7 -13.14 -1.83 15.07
N LEU A 8 -13.63 -3.05 14.85
CA LEU A 8 -13.43 -3.75 13.58
C LEU A 8 -14.10 -3.00 12.43
N GLN A 9 -15.35 -2.54 12.61
CA GLN A 9 -16.05 -1.78 11.58
C GLN A 9 -15.32 -0.47 11.25
N GLN A 10 -14.88 0.28 12.26
CA GLN A 10 -14.11 1.52 12.06
C GLN A 10 -12.81 1.27 11.28
N PHE A 11 -12.12 0.15 11.58
CA PHE A 11 -10.93 -0.25 10.83
C PHE A 11 -11.27 -0.58 9.37
N LEU A 12 -12.36 -1.31 9.11
CA LEU A 12 -12.78 -1.64 7.74
C LEU A 12 -13.17 -0.38 6.95
N ASP A 13 -13.89 0.55 7.56
CA ASP A 13 -14.25 1.83 6.94
C ASP A 13 -12.99 2.66 6.63
N TYR A 14 -12.01 2.62 7.55
CA TYR A 14 -10.71 3.25 7.32
C TYR A 14 -9.95 2.62 6.15
N LEU A 15 -9.98 1.28 6.00
CA LEU A 15 -9.35 0.61 4.87
C LEU A 15 -9.97 1.06 3.54
N ASP A 16 -11.29 1.14 3.46
CA ASP A 16 -11.98 1.55 2.23
C ASP A 16 -11.68 3.01 1.86
N GLY A 17 -11.62 3.91 2.85
CA GLY A 17 -11.16 5.28 2.66
C GLY A 17 -9.71 5.35 2.16
N SER A 18 -8.82 4.57 2.77
CA SER A 18 -7.41 4.50 2.38
C SER A 18 -7.21 3.96 0.96
N ALA A 19 -8.01 2.98 0.53
CA ALA A 19 -8.02 2.49 -0.83
C ALA A 19 -8.39 3.58 -1.84
N ALA A 20 -9.40 4.40 -1.52
CA ALA A 20 -9.78 5.54 -2.32
C ALA A 20 -8.68 6.61 -2.40
N ASP A 21 -8.01 6.92 -1.28
CA ASP A 21 -6.92 7.89 -1.22
C ASP A 21 -5.70 7.42 -2.03
N LEU A 22 -5.29 6.16 -1.89
CA LEU A 22 -4.21 5.57 -2.70
C LEU A 22 -4.51 5.67 -4.19
N LYS A 23 -5.76 5.38 -4.58
CA LYS A 23 -6.20 5.50 -5.98
C LYS A 23 -6.14 6.94 -6.46
N SER A 24 -6.60 7.90 -5.66
CA SER A 24 -6.57 9.33 -5.98
C SER A 24 -5.14 9.83 -6.23
N HIS A 25 -4.21 9.53 -5.32
CA HIS A 25 -2.80 9.89 -5.48
C HIS A 25 -2.17 9.22 -6.71
N THR A 26 -2.45 7.93 -6.92
CA THR A 26 -1.95 7.19 -8.09
C THR A 26 -2.45 7.81 -9.38
N GLU A 27 -3.74 8.15 -9.47
CA GLU A 27 -4.30 8.79 -10.65
C GLU A 27 -3.67 10.15 -10.95
N ALA A 28 -3.41 10.95 -9.91
CA ALA A 28 -2.72 12.24 -10.06
C ALA A 28 -1.29 12.05 -10.58
N ILE A 29 -0.54 11.09 -10.01
CA ILE A 29 0.82 10.74 -10.44
C ILE A 29 0.82 10.29 -11.91
N MET A 30 -0.11 9.43 -12.30
CA MET A 30 -0.17 8.86 -13.66
C MET A 30 -0.60 9.86 -14.74
N LYS A 31 -1.32 10.93 -14.36
CA LYS A 31 -1.79 11.97 -15.30
C LYS A 31 -0.80 13.12 -15.47
N ALA A 32 0.17 13.26 -14.57
CA ALA A 32 1.13 14.34 -14.60
C ALA A 32 2.24 14.11 -15.64
N GLU A 33 2.79 15.19 -16.21
CA GLU A 33 3.95 15.10 -17.12
C GLU A 33 5.24 14.66 -16.39
N SER A 34 5.31 14.91 -15.09
CA SER A 34 6.39 14.47 -14.20
C SER A 34 5.79 14.10 -12.85
N VAL A 35 6.46 13.20 -12.11
CA VAL A 35 5.92 12.67 -10.85
C VAL A 35 5.89 13.76 -9.78
N PRO A 36 4.69 14.14 -9.28
CA PRO A 36 4.54 15.19 -8.29
C PRO A 36 4.89 14.68 -6.89
N GLU A 37 5.85 15.33 -6.23
CA GLU A 37 6.38 14.89 -4.94
C GLU A 37 5.34 14.86 -3.82
N ASP A 38 4.42 15.82 -3.81
CA ASP A 38 3.31 15.92 -2.84
C ASP A 38 2.36 14.73 -2.96
N GLN A 39 2.13 14.22 -4.17
CA GLN A 39 1.28 13.05 -4.37
C GLN A 39 2.00 11.76 -3.94
N VAL A 40 3.31 11.67 -4.17
CA VAL A 40 4.12 10.53 -3.68
C VAL A 40 4.20 10.56 -2.14
N GLU A 41 4.32 11.74 -1.54
CA GLU A 41 4.28 11.91 -0.08
C GLU A 41 2.92 11.53 0.51
N GLY A 42 1.82 11.97 -0.12
CA GLY A 42 0.47 11.57 0.27
C GLY A 42 0.26 10.05 0.17
N PHE A 43 0.66 9.45 -0.95
CA PHE A 43 0.63 7.99 -1.13
C PHE A 43 1.42 7.26 -0.04
N TYR A 44 2.64 7.73 0.25
CA TYR A 44 3.49 7.17 1.29
C TYR A 44 2.83 7.26 2.67
N GLY A 45 2.18 8.38 3.00
CA GLY A 45 1.48 8.57 4.27
C GLY A 45 0.35 7.55 4.47
N VAL A 46 -0.45 7.31 3.44
CA VAL A 46 -1.53 6.31 3.48
C VAL A 46 -0.95 4.90 3.64
N ALA A 47 0.05 4.53 2.84
CA ALA A 47 0.73 3.23 2.93
C ALA A 47 1.37 3.00 4.32
N HIS A 48 1.95 4.05 4.91
CA HIS A 48 2.55 4.01 6.25
C HIS A 48 1.51 3.71 7.34
N ASN A 49 0.34 4.33 7.26
CA ASN A 49 -0.74 4.11 8.21
C ASN A 49 -1.33 2.70 8.07
N LEU A 50 -1.62 2.27 6.83
CA LEU A 50 -2.10 0.91 6.54
C LEU A 50 -1.13 -0.15 7.07
N LYS A 51 0.17 0.08 6.91
CA LYS A 51 1.21 -0.80 7.47
C LYS A 51 1.04 -0.96 8.98
N GLY A 52 0.90 0.16 9.70
CA GLY A 52 0.82 0.18 11.16
C GLY A 52 -0.45 -0.50 11.69
N MET A 53 -1.59 -0.29 11.02
CA MET A 53 -2.87 -0.87 11.46
C MET A 53 -3.04 -2.33 11.07
N GLY A 54 -2.45 -2.78 9.95
CA GLY A 54 -2.61 -4.15 9.48
C GLY A 54 -2.21 -5.19 10.53
N MET A 55 -1.08 -5.00 11.20
CA MET A 55 -0.58 -5.92 12.23
C MET A 55 -1.52 -5.98 13.44
N THR A 56 -2.12 -4.85 13.82
CA THR A 56 -3.05 -4.77 14.95
C THR A 56 -4.30 -5.62 14.71
N PHE A 57 -4.88 -5.56 13.51
CA PHE A 57 -6.13 -6.25 13.17
C PHE A 57 -5.91 -7.60 12.46
N GLY A 58 -4.67 -8.09 12.39
CA GLY A 58 -4.35 -9.39 11.79
C GLY A 58 -4.32 -9.42 10.26
N TYR A 59 -4.11 -8.28 9.60
CA TYR A 59 -3.88 -8.13 8.15
C TYR A 59 -2.38 -8.07 7.87
N ASN A 60 -1.66 -9.16 8.15
CA ASN A 60 -0.19 -9.20 8.05
C ASN A 60 0.32 -8.91 6.63
N LEU A 61 -0.39 -9.38 5.60
CA LEU A 61 -0.07 -9.11 4.20
C LEU A 61 -0.12 -7.62 3.88
N LEU A 62 -1.11 -6.89 4.43
CA LEU A 62 -1.22 -5.44 4.29
C LEU A 62 0.00 -4.75 4.91
N THR A 63 0.43 -5.22 6.09
CA THR A 63 1.63 -4.72 6.75
C THR A 63 2.90 -4.98 5.96
N GLU A 64 3.04 -6.18 5.38
CA GLU A 64 4.23 -6.54 4.60
C GLU A 64 4.34 -5.71 3.31
N ILE A 65 3.24 -5.60 2.55
CA ILE A 65 3.20 -4.75 1.33
C ILE A 65 3.42 -3.27 1.67
N GLY A 66 2.84 -2.79 2.77
CA GLY A 66 3.08 -1.44 3.28
C GLY A 66 4.53 -1.20 3.64
N ALA A 67 5.20 -2.16 4.27
CA ALA A 67 6.62 -2.06 4.59
C ALA A 67 7.50 -2.00 3.34
N ASP A 68 7.26 -2.87 2.35
CA ASP A 68 8.00 -2.90 1.09
C ASP A 68 7.83 -1.59 0.31
N CYS A 69 6.59 -1.09 0.22
CA CYS A 69 6.28 0.19 -0.43
C CYS A 69 6.97 1.37 0.28
N CYS A 70 6.85 1.45 1.61
CA CYS A 70 7.51 2.50 2.38
C CYS A 70 9.04 2.45 2.22
N LYS A 71 9.62 1.25 2.13
CA LYS A 71 11.06 1.08 1.92
C LYS A 71 11.47 1.63 0.56
N TYR A 72 10.78 1.23 -0.50
CA TYR A 72 11.02 1.74 -1.85
C TYR A 72 11.04 3.28 -1.89
N ILE A 73 9.97 3.91 -1.40
CA ILE A 73 9.83 5.38 -1.42
C ILE A 73 10.90 6.08 -0.55
N LYS A 74 11.44 5.43 0.48
CA LYS A 74 12.53 5.96 1.32
C LYS A 74 13.90 5.85 0.68
N GLU A 75 14.11 4.89 -0.22
CA GLU A 75 15.39 4.65 -0.89
C GLU A 75 15.60 5.55 -2.12
N LEU A 76 14.53 6.20 -2.62
CA LEU A 76 14.61 7.21 -3.66
C LEU A 76 15.46 8.42 -3.24
N LYS A 77 16.19 9.01 -4.19
CA LYS A 77 16.95 10.26 -3.93
C LYS A 77 16.02 11.45 -3.76
N THR A 78 15.02 11.58 -4.64
CA THR A 78 13.90 12.51 -4.51
C THR A 78 12.58 11.76 -4.71
N LYS A 79 11.47 12.30 -4.21
CA LYS A 79 10.16 11.66 -4.40
C LYS A 79 9.71 11.67 -5.86
N SER A 80 10.17 12.66 -6.62
CA SER A 80 9.95 12.77 -8.06
C SER A 80 10.66 11.68 -8.87
N ASP A 81 11.65 10.98 -8.31
CA ASP A 81 12.31 9.82 -8.93
C ASP A 81 11.45 8.54 -8.86
N ALA A 82 10.28 8.57 -8.22
CA ALA A 82 9.44 7.38 -8.11
C ALA A 82 8.95 6.91 -9.49
N ASP A 83 8.89 5.58 -9.67
CA ASP A 83 8.28 4.95 -10.83
C ASP A 83 6.76 4.93 -10.64
N ALA A 84 6.07 5.74 -11.46
CA ALA A 84 4.62 5.86 -11.47
C ALA A 84 3.91 4.51 -11.68
N ASN A 85 4.45 3.62 -12.53
CA ASN A 85 3.87 2.30 -12.78
C ASN A 85 4.06 1.38 -11.56
N LEU A 86 5.19 1.47 -10.88
CA LEU A 86 5.42 0.70 -9.66
C LEU A 86 4.48 1.15 -8.53
N LEU A 87 4.28 2.46 -8.36
CA LEU A 87 3.30 2.98 -7.40
C LEU A 87 1.87 2.55 -7.77
N ALA A 88 1.52 2.55 -9.06
CA ALA A 88 0.24 2.03 -9.52
C ALA A 88 0.07 0.53 -9.26
N ASP A 89 1.14 -0.26 -9.35
CA ASP A 89 1.11 -1.67 -9.01
C ASP A 89 0.97 -1.90 -7.50
N TYR A 90 1.64 -1.12 -6.66
CA TYR A 90 1.38 -1.12 -5.21
C TYR A 90 -0.07 -0.79 -4.89
N CYS A 91 -0.64 0.25 -5.52
CA CYS A 91 -2.04 0.63 -5.37
C CYS A 91 -3.00 -0.53 -5.70
N LYS A 92 -2.76 -1.24 -6.81
CA LYS A 92 -3.56 -2.43 -7.18
C LYS A 92 -3.49 -3.53 -6.12
N VAL A 93 -2.30 -3.79 -5.57
CA VAL A 93 -2.13 -4.81 -4.53
C VAL A 93 -2.82 -4.40 -3.24
N PHE A 94 -2.70 -3.15 -2.79
CA PHE A 94 -3.44 -2.65 -1.63
C PHE A 94 -4.94 -2.80 -1.83
N ASN A 95 -5.46 -2.37 -2.98
CA ASN A 95 -6.88 -2.47 -3.29
C ASN A 95 -7.36 -3.93 -3.29
N LEU A 96 -6.58 -4.85 -3.87
CA LEU A 96 -6.92 -6.29 -3.86
C LEU A 96 -7.03 -6.84 -2.43
N ILE A 97 -6.08 -6.49 -1.56
CA ILE A 97 -6.05 -6.94 -0.16
C ILE A 97 -7.26 -6.38 0.60
N ILE A 98 -7.54 -5.09 0.42
CA ILE A 98 -8.64 -4.38 1.07
C ILE A 98 -9.97 -4.92 0.57
N GLU A 99 -10.22 -4.94 -0.75
CA GLU A 99 -11.47 -5.39 -1.37
C GLU A 99 -11.85 -6.81 -0.95
N HIS A 100 -10.88 -7.73 -0.91
CA HIS A 100 -11.10 -9.12 -0.52
C HIS A 100 -10.94 -9.39 0.98
N ARG A 101 -10.70 -8.35 1.79
CA ARG A 101 -10.50 -8.45 3.24
C ARG A 101 -9.48 -9.54 3.60
N ILE A 102 -8.36 -9.59 2.89
CA ILE A 102 -7.35 -10.65 3.05
C ILE A 102 -6.65 -10.47 4.40
N SER A 103 -7.03 -11.30 5.37
CA SER A 103 -6.38 -11.40 6.66
C SER A 103 -5.20 -12.38 6.63
N GLY A 104 -4.41 -12.36 7.70
CA GLY A 104 -3.16 -13.10 7.81
C GLY A 104 -2.16 -12.68 6.75
N ASP A 105 -1.38 -13.65 6.28
CA ASP A 105 -0.36 -13.47 5.25
C ASP A 105 -0.89 -13.71 3.81
N GLY A 106 -2.19 -14.00 3.66
CA GLY A 106 -2.81 -14.37 2.39
C GLY A 106 -2.40 -15.75 1.83
N GLY A 107 -1.72 -16.58 2.63
CA GLY A 107 -1.23 -17.89 2.25
C GLY A 107 -0.28 -17.86 1.05
N GLU A 108 -0.23 -18.95 0.29
CA GLU A 108 0.65 -19.08 -0.88
C GLU A 108 0.46 -17.95 -1.91
N LYS A 109 -0.78 -17.49 -2.10
CA LYS A 109 -1.09 -16.40 -3.04
C LYS A 109 -0.56 -15.06 -2.55
N GLY A 110 -0.74 -14.76 -1.25
CA GLY A 110 -0.18 -13.56 -0.64
C GLY A 110 1.34 -13.52 -0.73
N GLN A 111 1.99 -14.63 -0.41
CA GLN A 111 3.45 -14.76 -0.52
C GLN A 111 3.96 -14.62 -1.96
N ALA A 112 3.24 -15.15 -2.94
CA ALA A 112 3.57 -14.95 -4.36
C ALA A 112 3.43 -13.48 -4.79
N ILE A 113 2.42 -12.75 -4.27
CA ILE A 113 2.25 -11.31 -4.51
C ILE A 113 3.44 -10.54 -3.93
N VAL A 114 3.82 -10.81 -2.68
CA VAL A 114 4.97 -10.17 -2.02
C VAL A 114 6.25 -10.40 -2.82
N ALA A 115 6.54 -11.65 -3.18
CA ALA A 115 7.73 -11.98 -3.98
C ALA A 115 7.77 -11.18 -5.30
N ARG A 116 6.65 -11.16 -6.03
CA ARG A 116 6.54 -10.41 -7.28
C ARG A 116 6.73 -8.90 -7.10
N MET A 117 6.20 -8.31 -6.03
CA MET A 117 6.38 -6.88 -5.77
C MET A 117 7.82 -6.52 -5.41
N ARG A 118 8.50 -7.40 -4.67
CA ARG A 118 9.93 -7.24 -4.35
C ARG A 118 10.80 -7.33 -5.59
N GLU A 119 10.53 -8.29 -6.49
CA GLU A 119 11.22 -8.39 -7.78
C GLU A 119 11.06 -7.12 -8.62
N LYS A 120 9.83 -6.60 -8.74
CA LYS A 120 9.56 -5.35 -9.46
C LYS A 120 10.27 -4.16 -8.84
N THR A 121 10.26 -4.07 -7.51
CA THR A 121 10.93 -2.99 -6.78
C THR A 121 12.43 -3.02 -7.01
N ALA A 122 13.05 -4.19 -6.93
CA ALA A 122 14.48 -4.35 -7.18
C ALA A 122 14.88 -4.00 -8.62
N ALA A 123 13.98 -4.17 -9.60
CA ALA A 123 14.21 -3.77 -10.98
C ALA A 123 14.04 -2.27 -11.23
N ALA A 124 13.31 -1.56 -10.36
CA ALA A 124 13.06 -0.12 -10.45
C ALA A 124 13.99 0.72 -9.56
N SER A 125 14.88 0.06 -8.78
CA SER A 125 15.89 0.67 -7.91
C SER A 125 17.23 0.80 -8.64
#